data_AF-A0A940D1Z1-F1
#
_entry.id   AF-A0A940D1Z1-F1
#
_cell.length_a   1.000
_cell.length_b   1.000
_cell.length_c   1.000
_cell.angle_alpha   90.00
_cell.angle_beta   90.00
_cell.angle_gamma   90.00
#
_symmetry.space_group_name_H-M   'P 1'
#
loop_
_entity.id
_entity.type
_entity.pdbx_description
1 polymer ?
#
loop_
_entity_poly.entity_id
_entity_poly.type
_entity_poly.pdbx_seq_one_letter_code
_entity_poly.pdbx_strand_id
1 'polypeptide(L)'
;MRELRFRSGEIIIKEGEINDTAYILKSGIVEVRKKTRKGEVKLAELQAESIFGEMGLIEDSPRTASVVAKTEVVVDEIKREDFAEILEEKAKFVIPIMKTLLERLRQTNELVAQLEDRLRIEHVGKIPGDIPEIHIEGITDESKKVLLNKKMKIKKFPFKIGRETTQKSHDIFIDNDLYLPDSPPFNVSRNHMSINYLNGKFYVLDRGSSLGTIVNGTKIGGGVSSFKANLKKGENIIILGSETSPFKFKIII
;
A
#
# COMPACT_ATOMS: atom_id res chain seq x y z
N MET A 1 -18.67 7.69 14.96
CA MET A 1 -19.17 6.32 14.69
C MET A 1 -20.70 6.27 14.62
N ARG A 2 -21.25 5.73 13.52
CA ARG A 2 -22.70 5.58 13.25
C ARG A 2 -23.02 4.11 13.02
N GLU A 3 -24.04 3.56 13.70
CA GLU A 3 -24.50 2.19 13.44
C GLU A 3 -25.28 2.13 12.12
N LEU A 4 -24.98 1.13 11.28
CA LEU A 4 -25.67 0.82 10.03
C LEU A 4 -26.10 -0.65 10.02
N ARG A 5 -27.19 -0.92 9.28
CA ARG A 5 -27.78 -2.26 9.16
C ARG A 5 -27.96 -2.62 7.70
N PHE A 6 -27.58 -3.85 7.36
CA PHE A 6 -27.64 -4.39 6.02
C PHE A 6 -28.38 -5.73 6.02
N ARG A 7 -29.21 -5.96 5.01
CA ARG A 7 -29.90 -7.22 4.77
C ARG A 7 -28.98 -8.20 4.05
N SER A 8 -29.30 -9.50 4.15
CA SER A 8 -28.60 -10.53 3.37
C SER A 8 -28.65 -10.19 1.87
N GLY A 9 -27.49 -10.26 1.21
CA GLY A 9 -27.28 -9.93 -0.19
C GLY A 9 -26.90 -8.47 -0.47
N GLU A 10 -27.01 -7.56 0.49
CA GLU A 10 -26.65 -6.16 0.27
C GLU A 10 -25.13 -5.94 0.17
N ILE A 11 -24.73 -5.07 -0.75
CA ILE A 11 -23.34 -4.66 -0.94
C ILE A 11 -23.05 -3.54 0.06
N ILE A 12 -22.10 -3.79 0.96
CA ILE A 12 -21.65 -2.82 1.96
C ILE A 12 -20.50 -1.97 1.41
N ILE A 13 -19.57 -2.62 0.70
CA ILE A 13 -18.46 -1.97 -0.01
C ILE A 13 -18.43 -2.52 -1.43
N LYS A 14 -18.26 -1.64 -2.41
CA LYS A 14 -18.07 -2.03 -3.81
C LYS A 14 -16.63 -1.82 -4.25
N GLU A 15 -16.07 -2.83 -4.90
CA GLU A 15 -14.75 -2.75 -5.52
C GLU A 15 -14.66 -1.56 -6.49
N GLY A 16 -13.54 -0.84 -6.44
CA GLY A 16 -13.23 0.31 -7.28
C GLY A 16 -13.84 1.64 -6.82
N GLU A 17 -14.73 1.65 -5.82
CA GLU A 17 -15.22 2.90 -5.24
C GLU A 17 -14.11 3.64 -4.49
N ILE A 18 -14.19 4.96 -4.50
CA ILE A 18 -13.32 5.82 -3.71
C ILE A 18 -14.15 6.27 -2.51
N ASN A 19 -13.82 5.75 -1.33
CA ASN A 19 -14.51 6.09 -0.10
C ASN A 19 -13.57 5.85 1.09
N ASP A 20 -13.57 6.78 2.03
CA ASP A 20 -12.68 6.85 3.19
C ASP A 20 -13.39 6.39 4.48
N THR A 21 -14.13 5.28 4.40
CA THR A 21 -14.80 4.66 5.55
C THR A 21 -14.30 3.23 5.83
N ALA A 22 -14.39 2.76 7.05
CA ALA A 22 -14.35 1.33 7.36
C ALA A 22 -15.53 0.97 8.26
N TYR A 23 -15.70 -0.34 8.46
CA TYR A 23 -16.80 -0.87 9.23
C TYR A 23 -16.28 -1.87 10.26
N ILE A 24 -16.74 -1.75 11.51
CA ILE A 24 -16.61 -2.80 12.52
C ILE A 24 -17.86 -3.67 12.44
N LEU A 25 -17.69 -4.96 12.16
CA LEU A 25 -18.79 -5.92 12.16
C LEU A 25 -19.24 -6.22 13.59
N LYS A 26 -20.48 -5.84 13.94
CA LYS A 26 -21.07 -6.06 15.27
C LYS A 26 -21.80 -7.39 15.36
N SER A 27 -22.51 -7.75 14.29
CA SER A 27 -23.19 -9.02 14.18
C SER A 27 -23.40 -9.39 12.71
N GLY A 28 -23.59 -10.69 12.46
CA GLY A 28 -23.76 -11.24 11.12
C GLY A 28 -22.47 -11.71 10.47
N ILE A 29 -22.58 -12.03 9.18
CA ILE A 29 -21.51 -12.58 8.35
C ILE A 29 -21.43 -11.77 7.06
N VAL A 30 -20.22 -11.40 6.66
CA VAL A 30 -19.95 -10.75 5.37
C VAL A 30 -18.97 -11.56 4.55
N GLU A 31 -19.08 -11.49 3.23
CA GLU A 31 -18.19 -12.16 2.28
C GLU A 31 -17.42 -11.12 1.48
N VAL A 32 -16.10 -11.25 1.46
CA VAL A 32 -15.20 -10.40 0.69
C VAL A 32 -14.96 -11.04 -0.67
N ARG A 33 -15.22 -10.30 -1.74
CA ARG A 33 -15.14 -10.79 -3.12
C ARG A 33 -14.31 -9.87 -4.00
N LYS A 34 -13.61 -10.44 -4.96
CA LYS A 34 -12.82 -9.68 -5.93
C LYS A 34 -13.10 -10.12 -7.35
N LYS A 35 -13.23 -9.16 -8.26
CA LYS A 35 -13.33 -9.45 -9.69
C LYS A 35 -11.97 -9.84 -10.24
N THR A 36 -11.93 -10.96 -10.97
CA THR A 36 -10.76 -11.42 -11.71
C THR A 36 -11.12 -11.63 -13.18
N ARG A 37 -10.12 -11.83 -14.04
CA ARG A 37 -10.34 -12.19 -15.45
C ARG A 37 -11.16 -13.49 -15.63
N LYS A 38 -11.18 -14.37 -14.62
CA LYS A 38 -11.90 -15.64 -14.64
C LYS A 38 -13.27 -15.59 -13.94
N GLY A 39 -13.70 -14.41 -13.49
CA GLY A 39 -14.93 -14.22 -12.72
C GLY A 39 -14.68 -13.70 -11.30
N GLU A 40 -15.74 -13.65 -10.50
CA GLU A 40 -15.70 -13.20 -9.11
C GLU A 40 -15.18 -14.31 -8.20
N VAL A 41 -14.16 -14.02 -7.40
CA VAL A 41 -13.58 -14.98 -6.44
C VAL A 41 -13.87 -14.53 -5.01
N LYS A 42 -14.22 -15.49 -4.15
CA LYS A 42 -14.31 -15.28 -2.71
C LYS A 42 -12.90 -15.20 -2.14
N LEU A 43 -12.59 -14.09 -1.47
CA LEU A 43 -11.31 -13.89 -0.78
C LEU A 43 -11.38 -14.34 0.68
N ALA A 44 -12.46 -13.98 1.37
CA ALA A 44 -12.64 -14.26 2.78
C ALA A 44 -14.12 -14.23 3.18
N GLU A 45 -14.41 -14.79 4.34
CA GLU A 45 -15.65 -14.61 5.07
C GLU A 45 -15.30 -14.04 6.45
N LEU A 46 -16.00 -12.99 6.87
CA LEU A 46 -15.73 -12.30 8.12
C LEU A 46 -16.97 -12.36 9.01
N GLN A 47 -16.72 -12.48 10.32
CA GLN A 47 -17.75 -12.56 11.36
C GLN A 47 -17.61 -11.38 12.34
N ALA A 48 -18.52 -11.29 13.31
CA ALA A 48 -18.50 -10.27 14.35
C ALA A 48 -17.10 -10.03 14.95
N GLU A 49 -16.84 -8.80 15.37
CA GLU A 49 -15.56 -8.27 15.84
C GLU A 49 -14.49 -8.07 14.74
N SER A 50 -14.76 -8.49 13.50
CA SER A 50 -13.89 -8.20 12.36
C SER A 50 -14.06 -6.76 11.87
N ILE A 51 -12.98 -6.19 11.35
CA ILE A 51 -12.98 -4.90 10.65
C ILE A 51 -12.75 -5.15 9.16
N PHE A 52 -13.46 -4.39 8.32
CA PHE A 52 -13.30 -4.44 6.87
C PHE A 52 -13.41 -3.04 6.24
N GLY A 53 -12.76 -2.86 5.09
CA GLY A 53 -12.62 -1.55 4.46
C GLY A 53 -11.50 -0.70 5.08
N GLU A 54 -10.72 -1.28 6.00
CA GLU A 54 -9.57 -0.66 6.65
C GLU A 54 -8.51 -0.19 5.67
N MET A 55 -8.35 -0.90 4.54
CA MET A 55 -7.38 -0.52 3.51
C MET A 55 -7.69 0.86 2.91
N GLY A 56 -8.96 1.20 2.72
CA GLY A 56 -9.35 2.53 2.24
C GLY A 56 -9.18 3.64 3.27
N LEU A 57 -9.11 3.30 4.56
CA LEU A 57 -8.76 4.26 5.62
C LEU A 57 -7.26 4.53 5.70
N ILE A 58 -6.43 3.55 5.35
CA ILE A 58 -4.98 3.61 5.52
C ILE A 58 -4.31 4.08 4.22
N GLU A 59 -4.74 3.53 3.08
CA GLU A 59 -4.18 3.81 1.76
C GLU A 59 -4.96 4.92 1.03
N ASP A 60 -4.35 5.50 0.00
CA ASP A 60 -4.99 6.43 -0.96
C ASP A 60 -5.41 5.65 -2.22
N SER A 61 -6.03 4.48 -2.04
CA SER A 61 -6.35 3.56 -3.13
C SER A 61 -7.86 3.30 -3.23
N PRO A 62 -8.41 3.10 -4.45
CA PRO A 62 -9.79 2.62 -4.61
C PRO A 62 -9.99 1.28 -3.89
N ARG A 63 -11.23 0.97 -3.48
CA ARG A 63 -11.55 -0.30 -2.82
C ARG A 63 -11.05 -1.50 -3.62
N THR A 64 -10.25 -2.35 -2.99
CA THR A 64 -9.57 -3.48 -3.63
C THR A 64 -10.45 -4.73 -3.81
N ALA A 65 -11.61 -4.75 -3.15
CA ALA A 65 -12.58 -5.83 -3.14
C ALA A 65 -13.97 -5.29 -2.75
N SER A 66 -15.02 -6.04 -3.13
CA SER A 66 -16.38 -5.82 -2.64
C SER A 66 -16.62 -6.59 -1.35
N VAL A 67 -17.51 -6.09 -0.49
CA VAL A 67 -17.97 -6.76 0.72
C VAL A 67 -19.49 -6.85 0.68
N VAL A 68 -20.01 -8.08 0.77
CA VAL A 68 -21.44 -8.37 0.66
C VAL A 68 -21.94 -9.04 1.93
N ALA A 69 -23.07 -8.58 2.46
CA ALA A 69 -23.72 -9.21 3.61
C ALA A 69 -24.23 -10.61 3.23
N LYS A 70 -23.83 -11.64 3.98
CA LYS A 70 -24.32 -13.02 3.82
C LYS A 70 -25.56 -13.28 4.68
N THR A 71 -25.62 -12.63 5.83
CA THR A 71 -26.79 -12.63 6.74
C THR A 71 -27.29 -11.20 6.90
N GLU A 72 -28.29 -10.97 7.76
CA GLU A 72 -28.45 -9.63 8.33
C GLU A 72 -27.18 -9.24 9.09
N VAL A 73 -26.73 -8.01 8.88
CA VAL A 73 -25.45 -7.51 9.34
C VAL A 73 -25.64 -6.15 10.01
N VAL A 74 -25.03 -5.98 11.17
CA VAL A 74 -24.95 -4.70 11.88
C VAL A 74 -23.49 -4.28 11.94
N VAL A 75 -23.20 -3.03 11.61
CA VAL A 75 -21.85 -2.47 11.63
C VAL A 75 -21.79 -1.11 12.27
N ASP A 76 -20.66 -0.79 12.89
CA ASP A 76 -20.31 0.59 13.22
C ASP A 76 -19.47 1.18 12.08
N GLU A 77 -19.95 2.26 11.47
CA GLU A 77 -19.20 3.03 10.46
C GLU A 77 -18.14 3.92 11.13
N ILE A 78 -16.92 3.83 10.61
CA ILE A 78 -15.77 4.64 11.00
C ILE A 78 -15.34 5.46 9.79
N LYS A 79 -15.32 6.79 9.95
CA LYS A 79 -14.71 7.69 8.97
C LYS A 79 -13.22 7.85 9.26
N ARG A 80 -12.43 8.19 8.24
CA ARG A 80 -10.98 8.40 8.38
C ARG A 80 -10.60 9.43 9.43
N GLU A 81 -11.37 10.51 9.54
CA GLU A 81 -11.19 11.56 10.56
C GLU A 81 -11.38 10.98 11.97
N ASP A 82 -12.50 10.31 12.23
CA ASP A 82 -12.77 9.60 13.50
C ASP A 82 -11.70 8.55 13.81
N PHE A 83 -11.19 7.86 12.80
CA PHE A 83 -10.20 6.79 12.97
C PHE A 83 -8.86 7.30 13.50
N ALA A 84 -8.40 8.45 12.99
CA ALA A 84 -7.16 9.09 13.45
C ALA A 84 -7.28 9.51 14.92
N GLU A 85 -8.40 10.15 15.31
CA GLU A 85 -8.66 10.55 16.70
C GLU A 85 -8.76 9.33 17.65
N ILE A 86 -9.41 8.24 17.21
CA ILE A 86 -9.51 6.99 17.98
C ILE A 86 -8.14 6.34 18.20
N LEU A 87 -7.24 6.41 17.21
CA LEU A 87 -5.88 5.87 17.33
C LEU A 87 -5.01 6.69 18.29
N GLU A 88 -5.19 8.01 18.30
CA GLU A 88 -4.47 8.91 19.22
C GLU A 88 -4.94 8.77 20.67
N GLU A 89 -6.26 8.69 20.92
CA GLU A 89 -6.80 8.66 22.30
C GLU A 89 -7.09 7.26 22.87
N LYS A 90 -7.32 6.24 22.03
CA LYS A 90 -7.87 4.94 22.50
C LYS A 90 -7.11 3.73 21.94
N ALA A 91 -5.87 3.55 22.40
CA ALA A 91 -4.99 2.39 22.14
C ALA A 91 -5.68 1.00 22.22
N LYS A 92 -6.77 0.86 22.99
CA LYS A 92 -7.56 -0.38 23.11
C LYS A 92 -8.23 -0.83 21.80
N PHE A 93 -8.56 0.08 20.88
CA PHE A 93 -9.20 -0.25 19.59
C PHE A 93 -8.20 -0.62 18.49
N VAL A 94 -6.93 -0.24 18.67
CA VAL A 94 -5.83 -0.51 17.74
C VAL A 94 -5.35 -1.96 17.84
N ILE A 95 -5.40 -2.51 19.06
CA ILE A 95 -4.92 -3.86 19.36
C ILE A 95 -5.64 -4.94 18.52
N PRO A 96 -6.99 -4.96 18.41
CA PRO A 96 -7.67 -5.92 17.53
C PRO A 96 -7.28 -5.80 16.06
N ILE A 97 -7.08 -4.57 15.56
CA ILE A 97 -6.62 -4.32 14.18
C ILE A 97 -5.23 -4.89 13.99
N MET A 98 -4.29 -4.53 14.86
CA MET A 98 -2.92 -5.05 14.82
C MET A 98 -2.89 -6.57 14.94
N LYS A 99 -3.68 -7.16 15.84
CA LYS A 99 -3.79 -8.63 15.98
C LYS A 99 -4.29 -9.27 14.69
N THR A 100 -5.32 -8.71 14.06
CA THR A 100 -5.87 -9.22 12.80
C THR A 100 -4.85 -9.10 11.66
N LEU A 101 -4.14 -7.98 11.56
CA LEU A 101 -3.09 -7.77 10.57
C LEU A 101 -1.92 -8.73 10.78
N LEU A 102 -1.47 -8.93 12.03
CA LEU A 102 -0.41 -9.88 12.37
C LEU A 102 -0.83 -11.33 12.09
N GLU A 103 -2.09 -11.68 12.34
CA GLU A 103 -2.62 -13.01 12.05
C GLU A 103 -2.66 -13.27 10.54
N ARG A 104 -3.20 -12.32 9.75
CA ARG A 104 -3.20 -12.40 8.29
C ARG A 104 -1.78 -12.44 7.72
N LEU A 105 -0.85 -11.69 8.30
CA LEU A 105 0.56 -11.72 7.91
C LEU A 105 1.19 -13.08 8.19
N ARG A 106 0.94 -13.68 9.37
CA ARG A 106 1.41 -15.04 9.69
C ARG A 106 0.87 -16.07 8.70
N GLN A 107 -0.44 -16.07 8.46
CA GLN A 107 -1.09 -16.98 7.51
C GLN A 107 -0.53 -16.81 6.09
N THR A 108 -0.30 -15.57 5.66
CA THR A 108 0.28 -15.28 4.34
C THR A 108 1.74 -15.74 4.27
N ASN A 109 2.54 -15.51 5.31
CA ASN A 109 3.93 -15.95 5.38
C ASN A 109 4.04 -17.48 5.39
N GLU A 110 3.14 -18.19 6.09
CA GLU A 110 3.08 -19.65 6.07
C GLU A 110 2.74 -20.19 4.68
N LEU A 111 1.79 -19.56 3.99
CA LEU A 111 1.48 -19.92 2.61
C LEU A 111 2.69 -19.69 1.68
N VAL A 112 3.39 -18.57 1.85
CA VAL A 112 4.62 -18.28 1.09
C VAL A 112 5.70 -19.33 1.40
N ALA A 113 5.93 -19.67 2.67
CA ALA A 113 6.92 -20.69 3.06
C ALA A 113 6.58 -22.08 2.45
N GLN A 114 5.31 -22.46 2.44
CA GLN A 114 4.85 -23.71 1.81
C GLN A 114 4.99 -23.71 0.28
N LEU A 115 4.94 -22.54 -0.35
CA LEU A 115 5.21 -22.37 -1.78
C LEU A 115 6.72 -22.37 -2.05
N GLU A 116 7.53 -21.75 -1.20
CA GLU A 116 8.99 -21.74 -1.28
C GLU A 116 9.59 -23.13 -1.08
N ASP A 117 9.10 -23.92 -0.12
CA ASP A 117 9.54 -25.30 0.08
C ASP A 117 9.17 -26.21 -1.10
N ARG A 118 8.07 -25.91 -1.81
CA ARG A 118 7.74 -26.57 -3.08
C ARG A 118 8.62 -26.12 -4.26
N LEU A 119 9.26 -24.96 -4.15
CA LEU A 119 10.09 -24.35 -5.21
C LEU A 119 11.60 -24.52 -4.98
N ARG A 120 12.04 -25.09 -3.86
CA ARG A 120 13.46 -25.38 -3.57
C ARG A 120 14.02 -26.53 -4.41
N ILE A 121 14.22 -26.26 -5.70
CA ILE A 121 15.35 -26.78 -6.47
C ILE A 121 16.18 -25.55 -6.87
N GLU A 122 17.43 -25.52 -6.41
CA GLU A 122 18.53 -24.64 -6.80
C GLU A 122 18.48 -23.14 -6.41
N HIS A 123 19.17 -22.79 -5.30
CA HIS A 123 20.28 -21.82 -5.23
C HIS A 123 20.43 -21.26 -3.80
N VAL A 124 21.28 -21.92 -2.99
CA VAL A 124 21.86 -21.30 -1.78
C VAL A 124 23.09 -20.51 -2.22
N GLY A 125 22.88 -19.26 -2.63
CA GLY A 125 23.95 -18.31 -2.91
C GLY A 125 24.21 -17.40 -1.71
N LYS A 126 25.45 -17.36 -1.25
CA LYS A 126 25.98 -16.49 -0.18
C LYS A 126 25.40 -15.07 -0.21
N ILE A 127 25.06 -14.53 0.96
CA ILE A 127 24.79 -13.11 1.18
C ILE A 127 26.12 -12.35 1.04
N PRO A 128 26.29 -11.43 0.06
CA PRO A 128 27.46 -10.57 0.02
C PRO A 128 27.40 -9.57 1.18
N GLY A 129 28.52 -9.42 1.89
CA GLY A 129 28.63 -8.64 3.12
C GLY A 129 28.56 -7.12 2.98
N ASP A 130 28.38 -6.57 1.78
CA ASP A 130 28.22 -5.14 1.56
C ASP A 130 27.07 -4.85 0.59
N ILE A 131 26.13 -4.00 1.01
CA ILE A 131 25.05 -3.50 0.16
C ILE A 131 25.68 -2.57 -0.89
N PRO A 132 25.51 -2.81 -2.21
CA PRO A 132 26.06 -1.93 -3.24
C PRO A 132 25.55 -0.49 -3.07
N GLU A 133 26.36 0.50 -3.40
CA GLU A 133 25.95 1.89 -3.30
C GLU A 133 24.81 2.20 -4.27
N ILE A 134 23.76 2.84 -3.77
CA ILE A 134 22.63 3.28 -4.58
C ILE A 134 22.36 4.75 -4.30
N HIS A 135 22.03 5.47 -5.37
CA HIS A 135 21.77 6.89 -5.32
C HIS A 135 20.54 7.26 -6.12
N ILE A 136 19.86 8.33 -5.70
CA ILE A 136 18.72 8.92 -6.38
C ILE A 136 19.04 10.35 -6.81
N GLU A 137 18.59 10.73 -8.00
CA GLU A 137 18.78 12.03 -8.62
C GLU A 137 17.48 12.48 -9.31
N GLY A 138 17.19 13.79 -9.31
CA GLY A 138 16.02 14.35 -9.97
C GLY A 138 16.25 14.56 -11.46
N ILE A 139 15.27 14.23 -12.29
CA ILE A 139 15.32 14.44 -13.75
C ILE A 139 14.64 15.77 -14.11
N THR A 140 13.46 16.01 -13.56
CA THR A 140 12.65 17.23 -13.73
C THR A 140 13.06 18.33 -12.73
N ASP A 141 12.62 19.56 -12.96
CA ASP A 141 12.92 20.67 -12.05
C ASP A 141 12.32 20.46 -10.66
N GLU A 142 11.12 19.87 -10.56
CA GLU A 142 10.47 19.58 -9.28
C GLU A 142 11.24 18.51 -8.50
N SER A 143 11.62 17.41 -9.15
CA SER A 143 12.39 16.33 -8.51
C SER A 143 13.81 16.75 -8.14
N LYS A 144 14.44 17.62 -8.95
CA LYS A 144 15.75 18.21 -8.62
C LYS A 144 15.66 19.14 -7.41
N LYS A 145 14.65 20.00 -7.35
CA LYS A 145 14.42 20.90 -6.20
C LYS A 145 14.26 20.12 -4.89
N VAL A 146 13.49 19.02 -4.92
CA VAL A 146 13.31 18.12 -3.76
C VAL A 146 14.65 17.58 -3.24
N LEU A 147 15.58 17.26 -4.13
CA LEU A 147 16.92 16.74 -3.79
C LEU A 147 17.98 17.85 -3.70
N LEU A 148 17.57 19.12 -3.60
CA LEU A 148 18.47 20.29 -3.53
C LEU A 148 19.50 20.33 -4.68
N ASN A 149 19.08 19.90 -5.87
CA ASN A 149 19.90 19.77 -7.08
C ASN A 149 21.15 18.89 -6.91
N LYS A 150 21.09 17.91 -6.00
CA LYS A 150 22.20 16.99 -5.72
C LYS A 150 21.74 15.54 -5.83
N LYS A 151 22.68 14.68 -6.18
CA LYS A 151 22.53 13.23 -6.08
C LYS A 151 22.55 12.85 -4.59
N MET A 152 21.52 12.11 -4.15
CA MET A 152 21.36 11.67 -2.76
C MET A 152 21.71 10.18 -2.65
N LYS A 153 22.57 9.82 -1.70
CA LYS A 153 22.89 8.42 -1.38
C LYS A 153 21.80 7.83 -0.49
N ILE A 154 21.24 6.68 -0.87
CA ILE A 154 20.26 5.96 -0.04
C ILE A 154 21.02 4.99 0.87
N LYS A 155 20.85 5.14 2.18
CA LYS A 155 21.59 4.36 3.21
C LYS A 155 20.73 3.39 4.01
N LYS A 156 19.40 3.45 3.86
CA LYS A 156 18.42 2.68 4.62
C LYS A 156 17.41 2.08 3.65
N PHE A 157 17.01 0.84 3.90
CA PHE A 157 15.95 0.15 3.16
C PHE A 157 14.92 -0.41 4.15
N PRO A 158 13.61 -0.37 3.84
CA PRO A 158 13.02 0.33 2.70
C PRO A 158 13.24 1.85 2.77
N PHE A 159 13.56 2.48 1.64
CA PHE A 159 13.57 3.94 1.50
C PHE A 159 12.24 4.37 0.88
N LYS A 160 11.41 5.02 1.68
CA LYS A 160 10.00 5.28 1.42
C LYS A 160 9.80 6.68 0.85
N ILE A 161 9.03 6.79 -0.23
CA ILE A 161 8.74 8.07 -0.91
C ILE A 161 7.24 8.25 -1.02
N GLY A 162 6.76 9.48 -0.77
CA GLY A 162 5.37 9.85 -0.95
C GLY A 162 5.13 11.35 -0.91
N ARG A 163 3.89 11.77 -1.11
CA ARG A 163 3.50 13.18 -1.17
C ARG A 163 3.54 13.85 0.21
N GLU A 164 4.02 15.09 0.25
CA GLU A 164 3.96 15.97 1.41
C GLU A 164 2.52 16.42 1.69
N THR A 165 2.13 16.44 2.96
CA THR A 165 0.82 16.95 3.41
C THR A 165 1.02 18.26 4.18
N THR A 166 0.10 19.20 4.01
CA THR A 166 0.16 20.52 4.67
C THR A 166 -0.12 20.46 6.18
N GLN A 167 -0.72 19.37 6.66
CA GLN A 167 -0.93 19.12 8.10
C GLN A 167 0.37 18.60 8.73
N LYS A 168 1.20 19.52 9.20
CA LYS A 168 2.45 19.23 9.95
C LYS A 168 2.25 18.66 11.36
N SER A 169 1.05 18.21 11.73
CA SER A 169 0.78 17.57 13.02
C SER A 169 0.10 16.21 12.82
N HIS A 170 0.87 15.13 13.07
CA HIS A 170 0.38 13.79 13.42
C HIS A 170 -0.47 13.00 12.41
N ASP A 171 -0.16 13.01 11.10
CA ASP A 171 -0.63 11.89 10.26
C ASP A 171 0.22 10.63 10.56
N ILE A 172 -0.19 9.87 11.58
CA ILE A 172 0.43 8.62 12.05
C ILE A 172 0.56 7.53 10.97
N PHE A 173 -0.12 7.71 9.83
CA PHE A 173 -0.08 6.77 8.71
C PHE A 173 0.97 7.11 7.65
N ILE A 174 1.65 8.26 7.76
CA ILE A 174 2.67 8.69 6.79
C ILE A 174 4.06 8.56 7.41
N ASP A 175 4.76 7.51 7.02
CA ASP A 175 6.17 7.27 7.34
C ASP A 175 6.96 7.19 6.03
N ASN A 176 7.47 8.33 5.55
CA ASN A 176 8.31 8.42 4.36
C ASN A 176 9.69 8.95 4.73
N ASP A 177 10.73 8.49 4.01
CA ASP A 177 12.07 9.04 4.11
C ASP A 177 12.27 10.23 3.14
N LEU A 178 11.45 10.34 2.08
CA LEU A 178 11.40 11.48 1.16
C LEU A 178 9.95 11.93 0.89
N TYR A 179 9.70 13.22 1.11
CA TYR A 179 8.41 13.84 0.89
C TYR A 179 8.43 14.71 -0.37
N LEU A 180 7.39 14.59 -1.22
CA LEU A 180 7.28 15.29 -2.49
C LEU A 180 6.18 16.36 -2.43
N PRO A 181 6.50 17.66 -2.66
CA PRO A 181 5.54 18.76 -2.59
C PRO A 181 4.66 18.82 -3.85
N ASP A 182 3.84 17.80 -4.04
CA ASP A 182 2.92 17.69 -5.19
C ASP A 182 1.64 18.52 -4.95
N SER A 183 1.09 19.07 -6.03
CA SER A 183 -0.07 19.97 -5.99
C SER A 183 -1.24 19.42 -6.82
N PRO A 184 -2.50 19.78 -6.50
CA PRO A 184 -3.66 19.32 -7.28
C PRO A 184 -3.58 19.72 -8.77
N PRO A 185 -3.99 18.84 -9.71
CA PRO A 185 -4.39 17.46 -9.48
C PRO A 185 -3.18 16.57 -9.11
N PHE A 186 -3.30 15.83 -8.01
CA PHE A 186 -2.18 15.05 -7.46
C PHE A 186 -1.77 13.90 -8.39
N ASN A 187 -0.47 13.79 -8.63
CA ASN A 187 0.16 12.65 -9.28
C ASN A 187 0.69 11.63 -8.27
N VAL A 188 1.05 12.09 -7.08
CA VAL A 188 1.73 11.31 -6.04
C VAL A 188 0.79 11.08 -4.85
N SER A 189 0.50 9.82 -4.53
CA SER A 189 -0.16 9.42 -3.28
C SER A 189 0.71 9.68 -2.04
N ARG A 190 0.08 9.83 -0.86
CA ARG A 190 0.78 10.11 0.42
C ARG A 190 1.78 9.02 0.79
N ASN A 191 1.44 7.76 0.55
CA ASN A 191 2.34 6.62 0.59
C ASN A 191 2.46 6.06 -0.83
N HIS A 192 3.52 6.39 -1.56
CA HIS A 192 3.57 6.10 -3.01
C HIS A 192 4.37 4.84 -3.34
N MET A 193 5.66 4.83 -2.99
CA MET A 193 6.56 3.73 -3.33
C MET A 193 7.66 3.56 -2.29
N SER A 194 8.39 2.45 -2.37
CA SER A 194 9.63 2.22 -1.62
C SER A 194 10.72 1.58 -2.47
N ILE A 195 11.97 1.97 -2.24
CA ILE A 195 13.15 1.29 -2.77
C ILE A 195 13.59 0.29 -1.70
N ASN A 196 13.82 -0.95 -2.11
CA ASN A 196 14.07 -2.07 -1.21
C ASN A 196 15.32 -2.83 -1.66
N TYR A 197 15.94 -3.55 -0.74
CA TYR A 197 17.06 -4.45 -1.00
C TYR A 197 16.80 -5.80 -0.33
N LEU A 198 16.79 -6.87 -1.12
CA LEU A 198 16.62 -8.24 -0.61
C LEU A 198 17.38 -9.22 -1.49
N ASN A 199 18.06 -10.20 -0.89
CA ASN A 199 18.78 -11.27 -1.58
C ASN A 199 19.75 -10.75 -2.67
N GLY A 200 20.50 -9.69 -2.35
CA GLY A 200 21.49 -9.12 -3.27
C GLY A 200 20.94 -8.18 -4.35
N LYS A 201 19.61 -7.94 -4.39
CA LYS A 201 18.96 -7.20 -5.47
C LYS A 201 18.16 -6.01 -4.97
N PHE A 202 18.29 -4.88 -5.64
CA PHE A 202 17.41 -3.73 -5.44
C PHE A 202 16.12 -3.86 -6.26
N TYR A 203 15.01 -3.40 -5.70
CA TYR A 203 13.74 -3.33 -6.38
C TYR A 203 12.89 -2.17 -5.85
N VAL A 204 11.96 -1.70 -6.68
CA VAL A 204 10.92 -0.76 -6.30
C VAL A 204 9.63 -1.52 -6.02
N LEU A 205 8.94 -1.12 -4.97
CA LEU A 205 7.63 -1.59 -4.60
C LEU A 205 6.67 -0.40 -4.56
N ASP A 206 5.58 -0.46 -5.33
CA ASP A 206 4.47 0.48 -5.23
C ASP A 206 3.67 0.17 -3.94
N ARG A 207 3.32 1.21 -3.19
CA ARG A 207 2.70 1.13 -1.86
C ARG A 207 1.19 1.42 -1.89
N GLY A 208 0.52 1.09 -2.99
CA GLY A 208 -0.91 1.34 -3.16
C GLY A 208 -1.17 2.72 -3.74
N SER A 209 -0.30 3.21 -4.62
CA SER A 209 -0.49 4.52 -5.23
C SER A 209 -1.67 4.50 -6.22
N SER A 210 -2.40 5.62 -6.30
CA SER A 210 -3.63 5.73 -7.09
C SER A 210 -3.34 5.67 -8.59
N LEU A 211 -2.23 6.30 -9.03
CA LEU A 211 -1.83 6.35 -10.44
C LEU A 211 -0.72 5.37 -10.81
N GLY A 212 -0.13 4.67 -9.84
CA GLY A 212 0.97 3.73 -10.05
C GLY A 212 2.34 4.41 -10.11
N THR A 213 3.38 3.59 -10.21
CA THR A 213 4.78 3.98 -10.43
C THR A 213 5.25 3.36 -11.74
N ILE A 214 5.97 4.10 -12.58
CA ILE A 214 6.58 3.59 -13.82
C ILE A 214 8.08 3.41 -13.58
N VAL A 215 8.56 2.18 -13.80
CA VAL A 215 9.97 1.79 -13.61
C VAL A 215 10.52 1.29 -14.94
N ASN A 216 11.49 2.03 -15.51
CA ASN A 216 12.06 1.73 -16.83
C ASN A 216 11.00 1.50 -17.92
N GLY A 217 9.93 2.32 -17.92
CA GLY A 217 8.80 2.20 -18.85
C GLY A 217 7.74 1.15 -18.47
N THR A 218 7.96 0.33 -17.44
CA THR A 218 6.98 -0.65 -16.97
C THR A 218 6.19 -0.10 -15.79
N LYS A 219 4.86 -0.07 -15.88
CA LYS A 219 3.98 0.38 -14.80
C LYS A 219 3.76 -0.72 -13.74
N ILE A 220 3.85 -0.33 -12.47
CA ILE A 220 3.48 -1.11 -11.28
C ILE A 220 2.50 -0.30 -10.43
N GLY A 221 1.59 -0.95 -9.69
CA GLY A 221 0.52 -0.28 -8.94
C GLY A 221 -0.52 0.42 -9.82
N GLY A 222 -1.30 1.34 -9.24
CA GLY A 222 -2.30 2.13 -9.98
C GLY A 222 -3.34 1.30 -10.72
N GLY A 223 -3.84 0.24 -10.08
CA GLY A 223 -4.83 -0.69 -10.64
C GLY A 223 -4.26 -1.89 -11.41
N VAL A 224 -2.94 -1.95 -11.61
CA VAL A 224 -2.27 -3.11 -12.23
C VAL A 224 -1.94 -4.16 -11.14
N SER A 225 -1.98 -5.45 -11.49
CA SER A 225 -1.72 -6.55 -10.53
C SER A 225 -0.27 -6.68 -10.08
N SER A 226 0.68 -6.04 -10.79
CA SER A 226 2.09 -6.04 -10.42
C SER A 226 2.40 -4.82 -9.56
N PHE A 227 3.03 -5.04 -8.41
CA PHE A 227 3.43 -3.97 -7.48
C PHE A 227 4.95 -3.84 -7.35
N LYS A 228 5.72 -4.73 -8.00
CA LYS A 228 7.17 -4.84 -7.83
C LYS A 228 7.89 -4.77 -9.18
N ALA A 229 8.97 -3.99 -9.24
CA ALA A 229 9.89 -3.96 -10.37
C ALA A 229 11.34 -4.03 -9.89
N ASN A 230 12.13 -4.94 -10.45
CA ASN A 230 13.56 -5.04 -10.12
C ASN A 230 14.34 -3.89 -10.76
N LEU A 231 15.35 -3.40 -10.05
CA LEU A 231 16.29 -2.43 -10.60
C LEU A 231 17.50 -3.14 -11.20
N LYS A 232 17.97 -2.66 -12.35
CA LYS A 232 19.20 -3.15 -13.01
C LYS A 232 20.42 -2.38 -12.52
N LYS A 233 21.61 -2.96 -12.67
CA LYS A 233 22.88 -2.24 -12.46
C LYS A 233 22.95 -1.04 -13.42
N GLY A 234 23.49 0.09 -12.95
CA GLY A 234 23.51 1.34 -13.70
C GLY A 234 22.23 2.16 -13.52
N GLU A 235 21.81 2.85 -14.58
CA GLU A 235 20.70 3.81 -14.51
C GLU A 235 19.31 3.15 -14.61
N ASN A 236 18.40 3.59 -13.75
CA ASN A 236 16.99 3.22 -13.74
C ASN A 236 16.14 4.49 -13.68
N ILE A 237 15.15 4.60 -14.55
CA ILE A 237 14.23 5.75 -14.60
C ILE A 237 12.95 5.39 -13.86
N ILE A 238 12.57 6.23 -12.90
CA ILE A 238 11.37 6.09 -12.08
C ILE A 238 10.49 7.31 -12.27
N ILE A 239 9.21 7.09 -12.52
CA ILE A 239 8.19 8.15 -12.58
C ILE A 239 7.11 7.81 -11.56
N LEU A 240 6.84 8.71 -10.62
CA LEU A 240 5.80 8.51 -9.61
C LEU A 240 4.49 9.10 -10.14
N GLY A 241 3.48 8.26 -10.35
CA GLY A 241 2.22 8.63 -11.00
C GLY A 241 2.21 8.33 -12.51
N SER A 242 1.55 9.20 -13.28
CA SER A 242 1.45 9.06 -14.74
C SER A 242 2.73 9.49 -15.46
N GLU A 243 2.82 9.25 -16.77
CA GLU A 243 3.96 9.69 -17.60
C GLU A 243 4.18 11.22 -17.61
N THR A 244 3.12 11.98 -17.37
CA THR A 244 3.13 13.45 -17.28
C THR A 244 3.50 13.96 -15.90
N SER A 245 3.76 13.06 -14.94
CA SER A 245 4.10 13.46 -13.58
C SER A 245 5.34 14.36 -13.55
N PRO A 246 5.32 15.44 -12.75
CA PRO A 246 6.49 16.28 -12.53
C PRO A 246 7.54 15.59 -11.67
N PHE A 247 7.27 14.42 -11.09
CA PHE A 247 8.21 13.70 -10.21
C PHE A 247 8.85 12.52 -10.93
N LYS A 248 9.97 12.80 -11.61
CA LYS A 248 10.79 11.81 -12.33
C LYS A 248 12.18 11.73 -11.72
N PHE A 249 12.62 10.54 -11.38
CA PHE A 249 13.90 10.30 -10.74
C PHE A 249 14.75 9.31 -11.54
N LYS A 250 16.06 9.47 -11.42
CA LYS A 250 17.06 8.52 -11.87
C LYS A 250 17.65 7.83 -10.64
N ILE A 251 17.62 6.50 -10.60
CA ILE A 251 18.28 5.69 -9.59
C ILE A 251 19.51 5.02 -10.21
N ILE A 252 20.65 5.13 -9.54
CA ILE A 252 21.95 4.63 -10.02
C ILE A 252 22.48 3.62 -9.00
N ILE A 253 22.73 2.38 -9.45
CA ILE A 253 23.25 1.23 -8.68
C ILE A 253 24.62 0.83 -9.23
#